data_AF-A0A258QTE9-F1
#
_entry.id   AF-A0A258QTE9-F1
#
_cell.length_a   1.000
_cell.length_b   1.000
_cell.length_c   1.000
_cell.angle_alpha   90.00
_cell.angle_beta   90.00
_cell.angle_gamma   90.00
#
_symmetry.space_group_name_H-M   'P 1'
#
loop_
_entity.id
_entity.type
_entity.pdbx_description
1 polymer ?
#
loop_
_entity_poly.entity_id
_entity_poly.type
_entity_poly.pdbx_seq_one_letter_code
_entity_poly.pdbx_strand_id
1 'polypeptide(L)'
;MLKYLKTCPIEANLIALIALVILGIKVIFLNSIPASSQLIYDFGVVFDAILISVLASFIFYFFVVHLKAVSDRKTIWPYVGRHSNSIIGSCLGQLSEISKASGVALTLKNLNVEDVSLAFAKIHPYSEAPLRIGYPGVAANWIQYFEYHNRRSRVAIGRVLGQLIYLEPKHVSLINAIDDCAHFMVIDGFGSHQVSNTDLTAWSSSFCDYCIFCRELDDYLKKFD
;
A
#
# COMPACT_ATOMS: atom_id res chain seq x y z
N MET A 1 22.82 -0.68 12.85
CA MET A 1 21.97 -0.94 14.04
C MET A 1 21.01 0.19 14.37
N LEU A 2 21.47 1.43 14.63
CA LEU A 2 20.59 2.57 15.00
C LEU A 2 19.42 2.83 14.02
N LYS A 3 19.65 2.67 12.71
CA LYS A 3 18.59 2.81 11.69
C LYS A 3 17.47 1.77 11.86
N TYR A 4 17.79 0.54 12.29
CA TYR A 4 16.82 -0.53 12.51
C TYR A 4 16.07 -0.36 13.84
N LEU A 5 16.72 0.15 14.89
CA LEU A 5 16.05 0.50 16.15
C LEU A 5 14.96 1.56 15.95
N LYS A 6 15.20 2.55 15.07
CA LYS A 6 14.20 3.56 14.73
C LYS A 6 12.99 3.02 13.95
N THR A 7 13.10 1.84 13.35
CA THR A 7 11.99 1.17 12.65
C THR A 7 11.17 0.24 13.54
N CYS A 8 11.62 -0.01 14.78
CA CYS A 8 10.86 -0.75 15.77
C CYS A 8 9.62 0.07 16.18
N PRO A 9 8.51 -0.58 16.60
CA PRO A 9 7.38 0.11 17.22
C PRO A 9 7.84 1.01 18.37
N ILE A 10 7.30 2.23 18.41
CA ILE A 10 7.70 3.24 19.40
C ILE A 10 7.40 2.74 20.81
N GLU A 11 6.32 1.98 20.97
CA GLU A 11 5.87 1.36 22.21
C GLU A 11 6.91 0.37 22.74
N ALA A 12 7.43 -0.50 21.87
CA ALA A 12 8.44 -1.49 22.25
C ALA A 12 9.76 -0.82 22.66
N ASN A 13 10.19 0.19 21.90
CA ASN A 13 11.37 0.99 22.23
C ASN A 13 11.18 1.76 23.55
N LEU A 14 10.00 2.32 23.79
CA LEU A 14 9.69 3.08 25.01
C LEU A 14 9.71 2.19 26.24
N ILE A 15 9.08 1.02 26.18
CA ILE A 15 9.09 0.04 27.29
C ILE A 15 10.52 -0.38 27.63
N ALA A 16 11.33 -0.69 26.61
CA ALA A 16 12.73 -1.05 26.81
C ALA A 16 13.55 0.10 27.40
N LEU A 17 13.33 1.33 26.94
CA LEU A 17 14.00 2.52 27.47
C LEU A 17 13.62 2.78 28.93
N ILE A 18 12.33 2.70 29.27
CA ILE A 18 11.86 2.86 30.65
C ILE A 18 12.49 1.79 31.54
N ALA A 19 12.47 0.53 31.12
CA ALA A 19 13.07 -0.57 31.88
C ALA A 19 14.58 -0.33 32.10
N LEU A 20 15.30 0.12 31.07
CA LEU A 20 16.73 0.44 31.13
C LEU A 20 17.01 1.59 32.11
N VAL A 21 16.23 2.68 32.03
CA VAL A 21 16.40 3.86 32.90
C VAL A 21 16.10 3.50 34.35
N ILE A 22 15.00 2.78 34.62
CA ILE A 22 14.63 2.34 35.97
C ILE A 22 15.72 1.42 36.53
N LEU A 23 16.19 0.45 35.75
CA LEU A 23 17.26 -0.45 36.16
C LEU A 23 18.55 0.32 36.47
N GLY A 24 18.90 1.30 35.63
CA GLY A 24 20.06 2.17 35.84
C GLY A 24 19.95 3.01 37.12
N ILE A 25 18.80 3.65 37.35
CA ILE A 25 18.53 4.42 38.57
C ILE A 25 18.66 3.50 39.79
N LYS A 26 18.08 2.29 39.72
CA LYS A 26 18.11 1.37 40.83
C LYS A 26 19.53 0.90 41.16
N VAL A 27 20.29 0.48 40.14
CA VAL A 27 21.66 -0.02 40.32
C VAL A 27 22.60 1.05 40.85
N ILE A 28 22.48 2.29 40.37
CA ILE A 28 23.40 3.38 40.75
C ILE A 28 23.00 3.99 42.10
N PHE A 29 21.71 4.24 42.32
CA PHE A 29 21.25 4.98 43.49
C PHE A 29 20.63 4.09 44.57
N LEU A 30 19.62 3.27 44.23
CA LEU A 30 18.85 2.54 45.24
C LEU A 30 19.63 1.40 45.88
N ASN A 31 20.46 0.69 45.11
CA ASN A 31 21.27 -0.42 45.65
C ASN A 31 22.32 0.04 46.68
N SER A 32 22.68 1.33 46.67
CA SER A 32 23.58 1.91 47.66
C SER A 32 22.90 2.18 49.01
N ILE A 33 21.57 2.15 49.07
CA ILE A 33 20.78 2.38 50.28
C ILE A 33 20.47 1.01 50.92
N PRO A 34 20.87 0.76 52.18
CA PRO A 34 20.55 -0.51 52.84
C PRO A 34 19.04 -0.67 52.99
N ALA A 35 18.54 -1.86 52.68
CA ALA A 35 17.12 -2.18 52.80
C ALA A 35 16.69 -2.15 54.27
N SER A 36 15.52 -1.56 54.55
CA SER A 36 14.99 -1.45 55.91
C SER A 36 14.42 -2.75 56.47
N SER A 37 14.13 -3.73 55.61
CA SER A 37 13.70 -5.08 56.00
C SER A 37 14.06 -6.11 54.92
N GLN A 38 14.10 -7.39 55.30
CA GLN A 38 14.35 -8.50 54.37
C GLN A 38 13.32 -8.56 53.23
N LEU A 39 12.05 -8.28 53.52
CA LEU A 39 10.98 -8.31 52.53
C LEU A 39 11.21 -7.28 51.39
N ILE A 40 11.69 -6.08 51.74
CA ILE A 40 11.98 -5.03 50.76
C ILE A 40 13.17 -5.41 49.90
N TYR A 41 14.18 -6.07 50.49
CA TYR A 41 15.32 -6.60 49.75
C TYR A 41 14.86 -7.67 48.73
N ASP A 42 14.07 -8.65 49.17
CA ASP A 42 13.58 -9.73 48.30
C ASP A 42 12.70 -9.18 47.16
N PHE A 43 11.85 -8.19 47.45
CA PHE A 43 11.05 -7.50 46.43
C PHE A 43 11.96 -6.78 45.42
N GLY A 44 13.03 -6.15 45.88
CA GLY A 44 14.05 -5.56 45.03
C GLY A 44 14.66 -6.58 44.06
N VAL A 45 15.00 -7.78 44.52
CA VAL A 45 15.55 -8.84 43.66
C VAL A 45 14.55 -9.29 42.61
N VAL A 46 13.29 -9.50 42.98
CA VAL A 46 12.22 -9.84 42.03
C VAL A 46 12.03 -8.73 40.99
N PHE A 47 12.07 -7.47 41.41
CA PHE A 47 11.94 -6.33 40.51
C PHE A 47 13.08 -6.27 39.48
N ASP A 48 14.32 -6.59 39.87
CA ASP A 48 15.43 -6.70 38.92
C ASP A 48 15.21 -7.81 37.90
N ALA A 49 14.77 -8.98 38.35
CA ALA A 49 14.47 -10.09 37.47
C ALA A 49 13.41 -9.71 36.42
N ILE A 50 12.38 -8.96 36.82
CA ILE A 50 11.35 -8.43 35.91
C ILE A 50 11.98 -7.47 34.90
N LEU A 51 12.73 -6.45 35.35
CA LEU A 51 13.35 -5.47 34.44
C LEU A 51 14.33 -6.13 33.45
N ILE A 52 15.15 -7.06 33.92
CA ILE A 52 16.10 -7.81 33.09
C ILE A 52 15.34 -8.69 32.09
N SER A 53 14.25 -9.36 32.50
CA SER A 53 13.45 -10.18 31.60
C SER A 53 12.76 -9.35 30.51
N VAL A 54 12.28 -8.14 30.82
CA VAL A 54 11.73 -7.20 29.83
C VAL A 54 12.79 -6.80 28.81
N LEU A 55 13.99 -6.45 29.26
CA LEU A 55 15.11 -6.12 28.37
C LEU A 55 15.52 -7.32 27.49
N ALA A 56 15.61 -8.51 28.07
CA ALA A 56 15.91 -9.74 27.33
C ALA A 56 14.84 -10.05 26.28
N SER A 57 13.56 -9.89 26.62
CA SER A 57 12.43 -10.04 25.69
C SER A 57 12.50 -9.03 24.54
N PHE A 58 12.85 -7.77 24.82
CA PHE A 58 13.04 -6.76 23.78
C PHE A 58 14.21 -7.12 22.85
N ILE A 59 15.35 -7.56 23.39
CA ILE A 59 16.51 -7.99 22.60
C ILE A 59 16.11 -9.17 21.69
N PHE A 60 15.41 -10.16 22.24
CA PHE A 60 14.93 -11.30 21.46
C PHE A 60 13.99 -10.86 20.34
N TYR A 61 12.98 -10.04 20.65
CA TYR A 61 12.08 -9.46 19.67
C TYR A 61 12.84 -8.71 18.56
N PHE A 62 13.79 -7.85 18.94
CA PHE A 62 14.53 -7.05 17.99
C PHE A 62 15.34 -7.90 17.01
N PHE A 63 16.11 -8.89 17.50
CA PHE A 63 16.96 -9.70 16.64
C PHE A 63 16.18 -10.78 15.88
N VAL A 64 15.26 -11.49 16.54
CA VAL A 64 14.60 -12.66 15.97
C VAL A 64 13.40 -12.27 15.12
N VAL A 65 12.65 -11.26 15.54
CA VAL A 65 11.41 -10.86 14.86
C VAL A 65 11.64 -9.65 13.97
N HIS A 66 12.08 -8.52 14.54
CA HIS A 66 12.13 -7.25 13.81
C HIS A 66 13.18 -7.25 12.71
N LEU A 67 14.42 -7.63 13.02
CA LEU A 67 15.51 -7.62 12.04
C LEU A 67 15.25 -8.58 10.88
N LYS A 68 14.70 -9.76 11.19
CA LYS A 68 14.25 -10.73 10.19
C LYS A 68 13.14 -10.14 9.31
N ALA A 69 12.08 -9.58 9.90
CA ALA A 69 10.96 -8.99 9.16
C ALA A 69 11.42 -7.87 8.21
N VAL A 70 12.32 -6.99 8.64
CA VAL A 70 12.86 -5.92 7.79
C VAL A 70 13.70 -6.52 6.64
N SER A 71 14.50 -7.55 6.91
CA SER A 71 15.30 -8.23 5.89
C SER A 71 14.43 -8.94 4.85
N ASP A 72 13.44 -9.70 5.30
CA ASP A 72 12.49 -10.43 4.45
C ASP A 72 11.73 -9.45 3.56
N ARG A 73 11.21 -8.35 4.14
CA ARG A 73 10.54 -7.30 3.38
C ARG A 73 11.44 -6.67 2.33
N LYS A 74 12.69 -6.34 2.66
CA LYS A 74 13.65 -5.79 1.69
C LYS A 74 13.88 -6.74 0.51
N THR A 75 13.87 -8.04 0.78
CA THR A 75 14.05 -9.09 -0.24
C THR A 75 12.84 -9.21 -1.16
N ILE A 76 11.63 -9.07 -0.60
CA ILE A 76 10.37 -9.18 -1.35
C ILE A 76 9.99 -7.86 -2.07
N TRP A 77 10.47 -6.71 -1.58
CA TRP A 77 10.11 -5.39 -2.09
C TRP A 77 10.28 -5.22 -3.61
N PRO A 78 11.36 -5.67 -4.27
CA PRO A 78 11.47 -5.54 -5.73
C PRO A 78 10.36 -6.22 -6.51
N TYR A 79 9.81 -7.34 -6.00
CA TYR A 79 8.68 -8.04 -6.61
C TYR A 79 7.37 -7.29 -6.37
N VAL A 80 7.10 -6.93 -5.11
CA VAL A 80 5.90 -6.19 -4.70
C VAL A 80 5.83 -4.81 -5.34
N GLY A 81 6.94 -4.06 -5.33
CA GLY A 81 7.06 -2.74 -5.92
C GLY A 81 6.85 -2.77 -7.43
N ARG A 82 7.42 -3.77 -8.13
CA ARG A 82 7.17 -3.97 -9.57
C ARG A 82 5.69 -4.15 -9.88
N HIS A 83 4.97 -4.98 -9.12
CA HIS A 83 3.55 -5.21 -9.36
C HIS A 83 2.68 -4.02 -8.94
N SER A 84 3.03 -3.32 -7.87
CA SER A 84 2.37 -2.07 -7.46
C SER A 84 2.54 -0.98 -8.53
N ASN A 85 3.76 -0.81 -9.04
CA ASN A 85 4.04 0.10 -10.16
C ASN A 85 3.36 -0.32 -11.46
N SER A 86 3.12 -1.62 -11.69
CA SER A 86 2.34 -2.08 -12.85
C SER A 86 0.87 -1.69 -12.77
N ILE A 87 0.29 -1.55 -11.57
CA ILE A 87 -1.09 -1.06 -11.37
C ILE A 87 -1.14 0.42 -11.75
N ILE A 88 -0.23 1.21 -11.18
CA ILE A 88 -0.10 2.66 -11.47
C ILE A 88 0.16 2.89 -12.98
N GLY A 89 1.09 2.13 -13.57
CA GLY A 89 1.40 2.21 -14.98
C GLY A 89 0.21 1.88 -15.89
N SER A 90 -0.69 1.00 -15.44
CA SER A 90 -1.93 0.71 -16.18
C SER A 90 -2.89 1.90 -16.12
N CYS A 91 -3.02 2.58 -14.98
CA CYS A 91 -3.79 3.83 -14.86
C CYS A 91 -3.20 4.94 -15.75
N LEU A 92 -1.89 5.17 -15.68
CA LEU A 92 -1.19 6.18 -16.48
C LEU A 92 -1.31 5.92 -17.98
N GLY A 93 -1.19 4.66 -18.40
CA GLY A 93 -1.40 4.27 -19.80
C GLY A 93 -2.82 4.60 -20.27
N GLN A 94 -3.83 4.25 -19.47
CA GLN A 94 -5.22 4.58 -19.80
C GLN A 94 -5.44 6.09 -19.91
N LEU A 95 -4.97 6.89 -18.94
CA LEU A 95 -5.06 8.35 -18.99
C LEU A 95 -4.43 8.93 -20.27
N SER A 96 -3.24 8.43 -20.64
CA SER A 96 -2.55 8.89 -21.86
C SER A 96 -3.35 8.60 -23.12
N GLU A 97 -3.93 7.40 -23.24
CA GLU A 97 -4.73 7.02 -24.40
C GLU A 97 -6.06 7.77 -24.46
N ILE A 98 -6.72 7.97 -23.32
CA ILE A 98 -7.94 8.81 -23.23
C ILE A 98 -7.62 10.24 -23.65
N SER A 99 -6.48 10.80 -23.21
CA SER A 99 -6.06 12.14 -23.62
C SER A 99 -5.84 12.26 -25.12
N LYS A 100 -5.22 11.25 -25.74
CA LYS A 100 -5.03 11.23 -27.20
C LYS A 100 -6.37 11.16 -27.94
N ALA A 101 -7.27 10.30 -27.50
CA ALA A 101 -8.56 10.08 -28.16
C ALA A 101 -9.52 11.27 -28.01
N SER A 102 -9.54 11.93 -26.85
CA SER A 102 -10.40 13.07 -26.57
C SER A 102 -9.80 14.43 -26.93
N GLY A 103 -8.48 14.50 -27.10
CA GLY A 103 -7.73 15.75 -27.21
C GLY A 103 -7.73 16.58 -25.91
N VAL A 104 -8.12 16.02 -24.76
CA VAL A 104 -8.10 16.67 -23.45
C VAL A 104 -6.89 16.18 -22.67
N ALA A 105 -6.01 17.09 -22.24
CA ALA A 105 -4.83 16.74 -21.48
C ALA A 105 -5.20 16.31 -20.06
N LEU A 106 -4.99 15.04 -19.72
CA LEU A 106 -5.23 14.47 -18.41
C LEU A 106 -3.89 14.11 -17.77
N THR A 107 -3.73 14.44 -16.50
CA THR A 107 -2.55 14.06 -15.72
C THR A 107 -2.98 13.53 -14.37
N LEU A 108 -2.32 12.48 -13.89
CA LEU A 108 -2.66 11.85 -12.63
C LEU A 108 -2.60 12.83 -11.44
N LYS A 109 -1.65 13.78 -11.48
CA LYS A 109 -1.37 14.70 -10.37
C LYS A 109 -2.57 15.61 -10.04
N ASN A 110 -3.21 16.19 -11.05
CA ASN A 110 -4.25 17.21 -10.90
C ASN A 110 -5.62 16.76 -11.43
N LEU A 111 -5.85 15.46 -11.53
CA LEU A 111 -7.09 14.92 -12.07
C LEU A 111 -8.30 15.27 -11.18
N ASN A 112 -9.40 15.68 -11.81
CA ASN A 112 -10.71 15.86 -11.21
C ASN A 112 -11.78 15.22 -12.13
N VAL A 113 -13.01 15.11 -11.62
CA VAL A 113 -14.11 14.43 -12.32
C VAL A 113 -14.54 15.23 -13.55
N GLU A 114 -14.49 16.54 -13.49
CA GLU A 114 -14.89 17.44 -14.56
C GLU A 114 -14.03 17.25 -15.82
N ASP A 115 -12.70 17.19 -15.66
CA ASP A 115 -11.75 16.97 -16.74
C ASP A 115 -11.91 15.58 -17.37
N VAL A 116 -12.12 14.55 -16.54
CA VAL A 116 -12.41 13.20 -17.02
C VAL A 116 -13.74 13.19 -17.79
N SER A 117 -14.76 13.87 -17.30
CA SER A 117 -16.07 13.97 -17.96
C SER A 117 -15.98 14.67 -19.31
N LEU A 118 -15.22 15.77 -19.39
CA LEU A 118 -14.94 16.47 -20.64
C LEU A 118 -14.21 15.58 -21.67
N ALA A 119 -13.28 14.74 -21.21
CA ALA A 119 -12.60 13.78 -22.06
C ALA A 119 -13.55 12.65 -22.53
N PHE A 120 -14.31 12.08 -21.60
CA PHE A 120 -15.21 10.96 -21.83
C PHE A 120 -16.40 11.33 -22.73
N ALA A 121 -16.89 12.58 -22.67
CA ALA A 121 -17.93 13.10 -23.57
C ALA A 121 -17.54 13.03 -25.06
N LYS A 122 -16.25 12.94 -25.37
CA LYS A 122 -15.75 12.90 -26.75
C LYS A 122 -15.47 11.48 -27.26
N ILE A 123 -15.69 10.46 -26.42
CA ILE A 123 -15.34 9.09 -26.72
C ILE A 123 -16.60 8.25 -26.69
N HIS A 124 -16.98 7.70 -27.85
CA HIS A 124 -18.08 6.74 -27.94
C HIS A 124 -17.62 5.38 -27.35
N PRO A 125 -18.41 4.71 -26.49
CA PRO A 125 -17.98 3.47 -25.81
C PRO A 125 -17.58 2.34 -26.77
N TYR A 126 -18.20 2.32 -27.95
CA TYR A 126 -17.97 1.32 -29.00
C TYR A 126 -17.09 1.78 -30.16
N SER A 127 -16.48 2.97 -30.09
CA SER A 127 -15.46 3.36 -31.07
C SER A 127 -14.16 2.58 -30.84
N GLU A 128 -13.27 2.61 -31.84
CA GLU A 128 -11.97 1.94 -31.75
C GLU A 128 -11.09 2.53 -30.64
N ALA A 129 -10.61 1.67 -29.76
CA ALA A 129 -9.62 1.92 -28.74
C ALA A 129 -8.24 1.40 -29.21
N PRO A 130 -7.12 1.86 -28.63
CA PRO A 130 -5.78 1.55 -29.14
C PRO A 130 -5.33 0.10 -28.91
N LEU A 131 -6.01 -0.66 -28.05
CA LEU A 131 -5.73 -2.08 -27.83
C LEU A 131 -6.12 -2.89 -29.06
N ARG A 132 -5.22 -3.77 -29.52
CA ARG A 132 -5.50 -4.73 -30.61
C ARG A 132 -5.82 -6.10 -30.02
N ILE A 133 -6.89 -6.74 -30.49
CA ILE A 133 -7.36 -8.04 -29.98
C ILE A 133 -7.29 -9.10 -31.07
N GLY A 134 -6.60 -10.22 -30.79
CA GLY A 134 -6.63 -11.40 -31.66
C GLY A 134 -5.91 -11.21 -33.00
N TYR A 135 -6.66 -11.31 -34.10
CA TYR A 135 -6.13 -11.22 -35.46
C TYR A 135 -5.56 -9.82 -35.77
N PRO A 136 -4.52 -9.71 -36.62
CA PRO A 136 -3.97 -8.43 -37.04
C PRO A 136 -5.06 -7.51 -37.61
N GLY A 137 -5.16 -6.29 -37.07
CA GLY A 137 -6.06 -5.25 -37.56
C GLY A 137 -7.33 -5.03 -36.74
N VAL A 138 -7.73 -5.96 -35.86
CA VAL A 138 -8.94 -5.78 -35.04
C VAL A 138 -8.63 -4.94 -33.80
N ALA A 139 -9.21 -3.74 -33.71
CA ALA A 139 -9.17 -2.90 -32.52
C ALA A 139 -10.23 -3.34 -31.50
N ALA A 140 -9.88 -3.28 -30.23
CA ALA A 140 -10.84 -3.32 -29.14
C ALA A 140 -11.74 -2.07 -29.21
N ASN A 141 -12.95 -2.16 -28.66
CA ASN A 141 -13.65 -0.95 -28.26
C ASN A 141 -13.21 -0.46 -26.86
N TRP A 142 -13.67 0.72 -26.44
CA TRP A 142 -13.27 1.29 -25.15
C TRP A 142 -13.73 0.49 -23.94
N ILE A 143 -14.91 -0.15 -24.00
CA ILE A 143 -15.36 -1.03 -22.91
C ILE A 143 -14.43 -2.25 -22.76
N GLN A 144 -14.09 -2.91 -23.87
CA GLN A 144 -13.14 -4.03 -23.90
C GLN A 144 -11.73 -3.60 -23.48
N TYR A 145 -11.33 -2.37 -23.84
CA TYR A 145 -10.08 -1.78 -23.42
C TYR A 145 -10.00 -1.66 -21.90
N PHE A 146 -11.03 -1.08 -21.27
CA PHE A 146 -11.10 -0.97 -19.80
C PHE A 146 -11.12 -2.34 -19.13
N GLU A 147 -11.91 -3.29 -19.64
CA GLU A 147 -11.98 -4.66 -19.10
C GLU A 147 -10.60 -5.33 -19.11
N TYR A 148 -9.86 -5.23 -20.21
CA TYR A 148 -8.50 -5.76 -20.33
C TYR A 148 -7.56 -5.17 -19.28
N HIS A 149 -7.59 -3.85 -19.10
CA HIS A 149 -6.74 -3.17 -18.12
C HIS A 149 -7.15 -3.46 -16.67
N ASN A 150 -8.45 -3.60 -16.39
CA ASN A 150 -8.96 -4.00 -15.08
C ASN A 150 -8.50 -5.41 -14.73
N ARG A 151 -8.62 -6.36 -15.65
CA ARG A 151 -8.15 -7.74 -15.46
C ARG A 151 -6.64 -7.79 -15.21
N ARG A 152 -5.85 -7.03 -15.98
CA ARG A 152 -4.40 -6.94 -15.79
C ARG A 152 -4.04 -6.34 -14.42
N SER A 153 -4.76 -5.31 -13.98
CA SER A 153 -4.58 -4.69 -12.67
C SER A 153 -4.91 -5.68 -11.54
N ARG A 154 -6.01 -6.43 -11.63
CA ARG A 154 -6.37 -7.47 -10.66
C ARG A 154 -5.34 -8.59 -10.57
N VAL A 155 -4.75 -9.00 -11.69
CA VAL A 155 -3.63 -9.98 -11.66
C VAL A 155 -2.43 -9.41 -10.89
N ALA A 156 -2.10 -8.13 -11.09
CA ALA A 156 -1.03 -7.48 -10.34
C ALA A 156 -1.37 -7.32 -8.85
N ILE A 157 -2.61 -6.94 -8.53
CA ILE A 157 -3.15 -6.88 -7.16
C ILE A 157 -3.02 -8.24 -6.47
N GLY A 158 -3.48 -9.32 -7.10
CA GLY A 158 -3.36 -10.67 -6.55
C GLY A 158 -1.91 -11.09 -6.30
N ARG A 159 -0.96 -10.65 -7.13
CA ARG A 159 0.48 -10.88 -6.91
C ARG A 159 1.03 -10.10 -5.72
N VAL A 160 0.56 -8.87 -5.50
CA VAL A 160 0.94 -8.06 -4.33
C VAL A 160 0.34 -8.68 -3.07
N LEU A 161 -0.98 -8.88 -3.04
CA LEU A 161 -1.68 -9.45 -1.89
C LEU A 161 -1.27 -10.90 -1.58
N GLY A 162 -0.76 -11.65 -2.57
CA GLY A 162 -0.12 -12.95 -2.32
C GLY A 162 1.12 -12.89 -1.42
N GLN A 163 1.67 -11.69 -1.17
CA GLN A 163 2.80 -11.44 -0.25
C GLN A 163 2.35 -10.76 1.05
N LEU A 164 1.07 -10.88 1.44
CA LEU A 164 0.42 -10.13 2.52
C LEU A 164 1.24 -10.05 3.82
N ILE A 165 1.88 -11.15 4.23
CA ILE A 165 2.66 -11.24 5.48
C ILE A 165 3.89 -10.31 5.50
N TYR A 166 4.33 -9.83 4.36
CA TYR A 166 5.48 -8.94 4.20
C TYR A 166 5.08 -7.47 3.92
N LEU A 167 3.78 -7.19 3.79
CA LEU A 167 3.27 -5.87 3.44
C LEU A 167 2.97 -5.04 4.68
N GLU A 168 3.16 -3.72 4.56
CA GLU A 168 2.67 -2.79 5.57
C GLU A 168 1.14 -2.61 5.45
N PRO A 169 0.44 -2.41 6.58
CA PRO A 169 -1.01 -2.19 6.56
C PRO A 169 -1.46 -1.06 5.64
N LYS A 170 -0.68 0.03 5.56
CA LYS A 170 -1.01 1.14 4.65
C LYS A 170 -0.93 0.74 3.18
N HIS A 171 0.06 -0.06 2.78
CA HIS A 171 0.16 -0.59 1.41
C HIS A 171 -1.04 -1.46 1.08
N VAL A 172 -1.38 -2.39 1.97
CA VAL A 172 -2.55 -3.27 1.82
C VAL A 172 -3.83 -2.45 1.66
N SER A 173 -4.03 -1.43 2.49
CA SER A 173 -5.23 -0.57 2.40
C SER A 173 -5.37 0.14 1.05
N LEU A 174 -4.25 0.61 0.47
CA LEU A 174 -4.24 1.29 -0.82
C LEU A 174 -4.52 0.32 -1.96
N ILE A 175 -3.96 -0.88 -1.90
CA ILE A 175 -4.20 -1.93 -2.90
C ILE A 175 -5.66 -2.38 -2.87
N ASN A 176 -6.24 -2.58 -1.68
CA ASN A 176 -7.65 -2.96 -1.53
C ASN A 176 -8.58 -1.85 -2.02
N ALA A 177 -8.27 -0.57 -1.76
CA ALA A 177 -9.07 0.55 -2.28
C ALA A 177 -9.15 0.56 -3.82
N ILE A 178 -8.07 0.13 -4.50
CA ILE A 178 -8.06 -0.04 -5.95
C ILE A 178 -8.88 -1.27 -6.37
N ASP A 179 -8.72 -2.41 -5.68
CA ASP A 179 -9.43 -3.66 -5.99
C ASP A 179 -10.95 -3.53 -5.84
N ASP A 180 -11.39 -2.83 -4.79
CA ASP A 180 -12.79 -2.56 -4.45
C ASP A 180 -13.36 -1.34 -5.22
N CYS A 181 -12.58 -0.73 -6.11
CA CYS A 181 -13.02 0.46 -6.83
C CYS A 181 -14.23 0.16 -7.75
N ALA A 182 -15.23 1.04 -7.69
CA ALA A 182 -16.45 0.91 -8.49
C ALA A 182 -16.18 0.81 -10.01
N HIS A 183 -15.09 1.42 -10.50
CA HIS A 183 -14.69 1.32 -11.91
C HIS A 183 -14.55 -0.14 -12.37
N PHE A 184 -13.99 -0.99 -11.52
CA PHE A 184 -13.74 -2.39 -11.86
C PHE A 184 -15.04 -3.17 -11.93
N MET A 185 -15.96 -2.94 -10.99
CA MET A 185 -17.28 -3.60 -10.97
C MET A 185 -18.16 -3.18 -12.14
N VAL A 186 -18.21 -1.87 -12.42
CA VAL A 186 -19.11 -1.32 -13.42
C VAL A 186 -18.70 -1.77 -14.83
N ILE A 187 -17.41 -1.76 -15.16
CA ILE A 187 -16.93 -2.20 -16.48
C ILE A 187 -17.15 -3.70 -16.71
N ASP A 188 -16.90 -4.55 -15.70
CA ASP A 188 -17.13 -6.00 -15.81
C ASP A 188 -18.59 -6.35 -16.09
N GLY A 189 -19.53 -5.59 -15.50
CA GLY A 189 -20.97 -5.79 -15.70
C GLY A 189 -21.44 -5.60 -17.15
N PHE A 190 -20.72 -4.78 -17.93
CA PHE A 190 -21.07 -4.45 -19.31
C PHE A 190 -20.36 -5.29 -20.37
N GLY A 191 -19.48 -6.22 -19.99
CA GLY A 191 -18.84 -7.15 -20.94
C GLY A 191 -19.85 -8.06 -21.68
N SER A 192 -21.08 -8.16 -21.17
CA SER A 192 -22.14 -9.03 -21.70
C SER A 192 -23.34 -8.30 -22.33
N HIS A 193 -23.50 -6.99 -22.10
CA HIS A 193 -24.66 -6.23 -22.56
C HIS A 193 -24.22 -4.88 -23.13
N GLN A 194 -24.73 -4.54 -24.32
CA GLN A 194 -24.50 -3.22 -24.88
C GLN A 194 -25.24 -2.15 -24.08
N VAL A 195 -24.54 -1.07 -23.80
CA VAL A 195 -25.09 0.13 -23.16
C VAL A 195 -25.60 1.08 -24.24
N SER A 196 -26.66 1.82 -23.93
CA SER A 196 -27.25 2.81 -24.85
C SER A 196 -26.54 4.17 -24.82
N ASN A 197 -25.52 4.33 -23.96
CA ASN A 197 -24.76 5.58 -23.84
C ASN A 197 -24.02 5.91 -25.14
N THR A 198 -24.12 7.17 -25.56
CA THR A 198 -23.44 7.71 -26.74
C THR A 198 -21.99 8.14 -26.45
N ASP A 199 -21.62 8.23 -25.18
CA ASP A 199 -20.29 8.61 -24.72
C ASP A 199 -19.94 7.88 -23.42
N LEU A 200 -18.72 8.09 -22.91
CA LEU A 200 -18.23 7.44 -21.69
C LEU A 200 -18.60 8.17 -20.39
N THR A 201 -19.35 9.26 -20.41
CA THR A 201 -19.51 10.16 -19.25
C THR A 201 -20.12 9.49 -18.02
N ALA A 202 -20.94 8.45 -18.21
CA ALA A 202 -21.51 7.65 -17.13
C ALA A 202 -20.46 6.99 -16.22
N TRP A 203 -19.24 6.79 -16.71
CA TRP A 203 -18.15 6.14 -15.96
C TRP A 203 -17.13 7.13 -15.38
N SER A 204 -17.25 8.43 -15.66
CA SER A 204 -16.25 9.45 -15.32
C SER A 204 -15.90 9.47 -13.84
N SER A 205 -16.91 9.46 -12.96
CA SER A 205 -16.69 9.48 -11.50
C SER A 205 -15.90 8.24 -11.07
N SER A 206 -16.35 7.05 -11.45
CA SER A 206 -15.71 5.79 -11.05
C SER A 206 -14.26 5.70 -11.55
N PHE A 207 -14.00 6.13 -12.79
CA PHE A 207 -12.66 6.14 -13.36
C PHE A 207 -11.76 7.18 -12.67
N CYS A 208 -12.31 8.34 -12.31
CA CYS A 208 -11.58 9.34 -11.55
C CYS A 208 -11.18 8.80 -10.17
N ASP A 209 -12.08 8.11 -9.46
CA ASP A 209 -11.78 7.47 -8.17
C ASP A 209 -10.64 6.46 -8.31
N TYR A 210 -10.68 5.60 -9.33
CA TYR A 210 -9.60 4.66 -9.66
C TYR A 210 -8.25 5.39 -9.83
N CYS A 211 -8.25 6.51 -10.56
CA CYS A 211 -7.04 7.32 -10.74
C CYS A 211 -6.57 7.95 -9.43
N ILE A 212 -7.47 8.44 -8.59
CA ILE A 212 -7.13 9.00 -7.27
C ILE A 212 -6.48 7.94 -6.39
N PHE A 213 -7.02 6.73 -6.32
CA PHE A 213 -6.41 5.63 -5.56
C PHE A 213 -5.04 5.24 -6.12
N CYS A 214 -4.87 5.24 -7.45
CA CYS A 214 -3.56 5.02 -8.07
C CYS A 214 -2.56 6.13 -7.73
N ARG A 215 -3.00 7.40 -7.65
CA ARG A 215 -2.15 8.52 -7.20
C ARG A 215 -1.70 8.34 -5.75
N GLU A 216 -2.61 7.94 -4.87
CA GLU A 216 -2.25 7.68 -3.47
C GLU A 216 -1.26 6.52 -3.32
N LEU A 217 -1.40 5.47 -4.14
CA LEU A 217 -0.43 4.39 -4.21
C LEU A 217 0.93 4.87 -4.72
N ASP A 218 0.94 5.67 -5.79
CA ASP A 218 2.17 6.26 -6.35
C ASP A 218 2.91 7.11 -5.31
N ASP A 219 2.20 7.98 -4.60
CA ASP A 219 2.78 8.81 -3.53
C ASP A 219 3.26 8.00 -2.32
N TYR A 220 2.64 6.85 -2.04
CA TYR A 220 3.15 5.90 -1.04
C TYR A 220 4.45 5.24 -1.49
N LEU A 221 4.53 4.77 -2.74
CA LEU A 221 5.70 4.05 -3.25
C LEU A 221 6.94 4.94 -3.35
N LYS A 222 6.79 6.23 -3.68
CA LYS A 222 7.89 7.21 -3.71
C LYS A 222 8.62 7.38 -2.37
N LYS A 223 8.06 6.91 -1.26
CA LYS A 223 8.74 6.90 0.06
C LYS A 223 9.80 5.81 0.17
N PHE A 224 9.80 4.86 -0.76
CA PHE A 224 10.66 3.66 -0.76
C PHE A 224 11.64 3.62 -1.94
N ASP A 225 11.52 4.56 -2.88
CA ASP A 225 12.54 4.86 -3.89
C ASP A 225 13.67 5.71 -3.29
#